data_AF-A0A920LSB3-F1
#
_entry.id   AF-A0A920LSB3-F1
#
_cell.length_a   1.000
_cell.length_b   1.000
_cell.length_c   1.000
_cell.angle_alpha   90.00
_cell.angle_beta   90.00
_cell.angle_gamma   90.00
#
_symmetry.space_group_name_H-M   'P 1'
#
loop_
_entity.id
_entity.type
_entity.pdbx_description
1 polymer ?
#
loop_
_entity_poly.entity_id
_entity_poly.type
_entity_poly.pdbx_seq_one_letter_code
_entity_poly.pdbx_strand_id
1 'polypeptide(L)'
;MRALISNGLTQTLPQKFFYSGPMFRYERPQKGRMRQFHQIGCEFIGTFEPLADAEVISCAAHLLLELGILDKCKLYLNSLGDAESRDKYRSVLIGYLKDYSASLSKDSQRRLALNPLRILDSKAIEDKKLLKMLQIK
;
A
#
# COMPACT_ATOMS: atom_id res chain seq x y z
N MET A 1 -13.34 -8.73 2.12
CA MET A 1 -14.40 -7.91 2.73
C MET A 1 -15.82 -8.20 2.25
N ARG A 2 -16.17 -8.07 0.96
CA ARG A 2 -17.54 -8.31 0.47
C ARG A 2 -18.14 -9.64 0.95
N ALA A 3 -17.42 -10.75 0.74
CA ALA A 3 -17.88 -12.08 1.14
C ALA A 3 -18.10 -12.20 2.66
N LEU A 4 -17.29 -11.53 3.48
CA LEU A 4 -17.46 -11.50 4.93
C LEU A 4 -18.76 -10.80 5.33
N ILE A 5 -19.03 -9.61 4.75
CA ILE A 5 -20.23 -8.83 5.05
C ILE A 5 -21.49 -9.54 4.52
N SER A 6 -21.49 -9.95 3.25
CA SER A 6 -22.67 -10.53 2.59
C SER A 6 -23.12 -11.86 3.20
N ASN A 7 -22.24 -12.57 3.91
CA ASN A 7 -22.56 -13.83 4.59
C ASN A 7 -22.73 -13.66 6.11
N GLY A 8 -22.83 -12.43 6.62
CA GLY A 8 -23.06 -12.18 8.05
C GLY A 8 -21.92 -12.61 8.97
N LEU A 9 -20.72 -12.83 8.43
CA LEU A 9 -19.56 -13.33 9.16
C LEU A 9 -18.93 -12.27 10.08
N THR A 10 -19.46 -11.05 10.13
CA THR A 10 -19.01 -10.00 11.05
C THR A 10 -19.31 -10.34 12.52
N GLN A 11 -20.26 -11.24 12.79
CA GLN A 11 -20.69 -11.60 14.15
C GLN A 11 -19.71 -12.54 14.88
N THR A 12 -18.80 -13.18 14.14
CA THR A 12 -17.85 -14.18 14.67
C THR A 12 -16.40 -13.71 14.59
N LEU A 13 -16.18 -12.40 14.52
CA LEU A 13 -14.84 -11.81 14.53
C LEU A 13 -14.13 -12.02 15.89
N PRO A 14 -12.79 -12.11 15.92
CA PRO A 14 -11.88 -11.99 14.78
C PRO A 14 -11.77 -13.28 13.97
N GLN A 15 -11.51 -13.16 12.66
CA GLN A 15 -11.40 -14.31 11.75
C GLN A 15 -10.18 -14.21 10.83
N LYS A 16 -9.59 -15.37 10.53
CA LYS A 16 -8.45 -15.52 9.61
C LYS A 16 -8.92 -16.19 8.32
N PHE A 17 -8.63 -15.57 7.19
CA PHE A 17 -8.95 -16.08 5.87
C PHE A 17 -7.70 -16.18 5.01
N PHE A 18 -7.71 -17.09 4.04
CA PHE A 18 -6.72 -17.12 2.96
C PHE A 18 -7.42 -17.31 1.63
N TYR A 19 -6.73 -16.97 0.54
CA TYR A 19 -7.19 -17.19 -0.82
C TYR A 19 -6.01 -17.45 -1.75
N SER A 20 -6.29 -18.15 -2.84
CA SER A 20 -5.36 -18.39 -3.95
C SER A 20 -6.16 -18.39 -5.25
N GLY A 21 -5.73 -17.64 -6.25
CA GLY A 21 -6.43 -17.63 -7.52
C GLY A 21 -5.98 -16.56 -8.52
N PRO A 22 -6.61 -16.53 -9.70
CA PRO A 22 -6.31 -15.56 -10.74
C PRO A 22 -6.85 -14.18 -10.37
N MET A 23 -6.03 -13.16 -10.60
CA MET A 23 -6.32 -11.75 -10.49
C MET A 23 -6.16 -11.10 -11.87
N PHE A 24 -7.05 -10.16 -12.18
CA PHE A 24 -7.07 -9.48 -13.48
C PHE A 24 -6.90 -7.98 -13.27
N ARG A 25 -5.92 -7.39 -13.94
CA ARG A 25 -5.67 -5.94 -13.90
C ARG A 25 -5.39 -5.43 -15.30
N TYR A 26 -6.16 -4.43 -15.73
CA TYR A 26 -5.89 -3.75 -16.99
C TYR A 26 -4.69 -2.80 -16.80
N GLU A 27 -3.51 -3.24 -17.22
CA GLU A 27 -2.28 -2.46 -17.11
C GLU A 27 -1.50 -2.45 -18.44
N ARG A 28 -0.62 -1.45 -18.60
CA ARG A 28 0.32 -1.39 -19.73
C ARG A 28 1.30 -2.58 -19.63
N PRO A 29 1.59 -3.29 -20.74
CA PRO A 29 2.55 -4.39 -20.73
C PRO A 29 3.93 -3.91 -20.27
N GLN A 30 4.49 -4.56 -19.24
CA GLN A 30 5.86 -4.36 -18.78
C GLN A 30 6.35 -5.64 -18.11
N LYS A 31 7.68 -5.80 -17.98
CA LYS A 31 8.28 -6.97 -17.32
C LYS A 31 7.70 -7.15 -15.91
N GLY A 32 7.19 -8.35 -15.63
CA GLY A 32 6.59 -8.70 -14.34
C GLY A 32 5.15 -8.19 -14.12
N ARG A 33 4.53 -7.52 -15.09
CA ARG A 33 3.12 -7.13 -15.02
C ARG A 33 2.30 -7.81 -16.11
N MET A 34 1.47 -8.75 -15.68
CA MET A 34 0.57 -9.50 -16.54
C MET A 34 -0.86 -9.00 -16.36
N ARG A 35 -1.67 -9.07 -17.43
CA ARG A 35 -3.09 -8.73 -17.35
C ARG A 35 -3.90 -9.75 -16.55
N GLN A 36 -3.41 -10.98 -16.47
CA GLN A 36 -3.85 -12.03 -15.57
C GLN A 36 -2.62 -12.56 -14.82
N PHE A 37 -2.69 -12.66 -13.50
CA PHE A 37 -1.65 -13.23 -12.65
C PHE A 37 -2.28 -14.02 -11.50
N HIS A 38 -1.50 -14.87 -10.83
CA HIS A 38 -1.97 -15.60 -9.65
C HIS A 38 -1.47 -14.92 -8.39
N GLN A 39 -2.35 -14.81 -7.40
CA GLN A 39 -2.02 -14.26 -6.11
C GLN A 39 -2.52 -15.21 -5.02
N ILE A 40 -1.68 -15.37 -4.00
CA ILE A 40 -2.06 -15.89 -2.70
C ILE A 40 -2.14 -14.71 -1.72
N GLY A 41 -3.06 -14.77 -0.77
CA GLY A 41 -3.18 -13.75 0.26
C GLY A 41 -3.87 -14.30 1.49
N CYS A 42 -3.68 -13.63 2.61
CA CYS A 42 -4.37 -13.89 3.85
C CYS A 42 -4.88 -12.58 4.46
N GLU A 43 -5.93 -12.68 5.26
CA GLU A 43 -6.58 -11.56 5.93
C GLU A 43 -6.85 -11.97 7.38
N PHE A 44 -6.45 -11.15 8.34
CA PHE A 44 -6.83 -11.29 9.75
C PHE A 44 -7.75 -10.13 10.11
N ILE A 45 -9.06 -10.39 10.16
CA ILE A 45 -10.10 -9.36 10.23
C ILE A 45 -10.67 -9.33 11.64
N GLY A 46 -10.94 -8.13 12.16
CA GLY A 46 -11.65 -7.92 13.42
C GLY A 46 -10.77 -7.78 14.66
N THR A 47 -9.47 -7.54 14.48
CA THR A 47 -8.53 -7.21 15.55
C THR A 47 -7.73 -5.96 15.18
N PHE A 48 -7.39 -5.16 16.19
CA PHE A 48 -6.54 -3.97 16.06
C PHE A 48 -5.21 -4.13 16.81
N GLU A 49 -4.96 -5.34 17.34
CA GLU A 49 -3.75 -5.63 18.10
C GLU A 49 -2.53 -5.70 17.17
N PRO A 50 -1.40 -5.02 17.48
CA PRO A 50 -0.18 -5.09 16.68
C PRO A 50 0.37 -6.51 16.48
N LEU A 51 0.01 -7.44 17.38
CA LEU A 51 0.34 -8.86 17.25
C LEU A 51 -0.30 -9.50 16.01
N ALA A 52 -1.45 -9.00 15.56
CA ALA A 52 -2.09 -9.47 14.33
C ALA A 52 -1.26 -9.11 13.10
N ASP A 53 -0.72 -7.90 13.03
CA ASP A 53 0.20 -7.46 11.98
C ASP A 53 1.47 -8.34 11.97
N ALA A 54 2.06 -8.56 13.15
CA ALA A 54 3.23 -9.42 13.31
C ALA A 54 2.94 -10.87 12.85
N GLU A 55 1.76 -11.41 13.15
CA GLU A 55 1.35 -12.74 12.71
C GLU A 55 1.24 -12.85 11.19
N VAL A 56 0.61 -11.87 10.53
CA VAL A 56 0.48 -11.85 9.06
C VAL A 56 1.85 -11.74 8.39
N ILE A 57 2.73 -10.87 8.92
CA ILE A 57 4.11 -10.74 8.43
C ILE A 57 4.88 -12.05 8.62
N SER A 58 4.76 -12.68 9.79
CA SER A 58 5.41 -13.96 10.08
C SER A 58 4.90 -15.08 9.17
N CYS A 59 3.60 -15.13 8.90
CA CYS A 59 3.01 -16.08 7.95
C CYS A 59 3.62 -15.94 6.54
N ALA A 60 3.78 -14.70 6.05
CA ALA A 60 4.44 -14.45 4.77
C ALA A 60 5.94 -14.84 4.80
N ALA A 61 6.65 -14.53 5.88
CA ALA A 61 8.06 -14.91 6.04
C ALA A 61 8.25 -16.44 6.09
N HIS A 62 7.40 -17.15 6.84
CA HIS A 62 7.38 -18.61 6.89
C HIS A 62 7.12 -19.22 5.51
N LEU A 63 6.17 -18.68 4.75
CA LEU A 63 5.95 -19.17 3.39
C LEU A 63 7.19 -19.01 2.50
N LEU A 64 7.87 -17.85 2.57
CA LEU A 64 9.09 -17.61 1.80
C LEU A 64 10.26 -18.50 2.27
N LEU A 65 10.29 -18.86 3.55
CA LEU A 65 11.25 -19.82 4.11
C LEU A 65 11.01 -21.22 3.54
N GLU A 66 9.77 -21.71 3.55
CA GLU A 66 9.39 -23.01 2.99
C GLU A 66 9.64 -23.09 1.47
N LEU A 67 9.54 -21.95 0.77
CA LEU A 67 9.91 -21.85 -0.65
C LEU A 67 11.42 -21.74 -0.90
N GLY A 68 12.25 -21.64 0.15
CA GLY A 68 13.70 -21.57 0.06
C GLY A 68 14.25 -20.26 -0.53
N ILE A 69 13.51 -19.15 -0.38
CA ILE A 69 13.88 -17.84 -0.97
C ILE A 69 13.91 -16.69 0.04
N LEU A 70 13.64 -16.94 1.32
CA LEU A 70 13.61 -15.90 2.35
C LEU A 70 14.95 -15.15 2.46
N ASP A 71 16.07 -15.83 2.27
CA ASP A 71 17.43 -15.28 2.27
C ASP A 71 17.66 -14.20 1.20
N LYS A 72 16.84 -14.21 0.13
CA LYS A 72 16.87 -13.25 -0.98
C LYS A 72 15.83 -12.14 -0.81
N CYS A 73 15.07 -12.15 0.27
CA CYS A 73 14.01 -11.18 0.53
C CYS A 73 14.44 -10.15 1.57
N LYS A 74 13.90 -8.94 1.45
CA LYS A 74 14.07 -7.87 2.45
C LYS A 74 12.72 -7.30 2.81
N LEU A 75 12.41 -7.32 4.11
CA LEU A 75 11.19 -6.72 4.65
C LEU A 75 11.38 -5.21 4.79
N TYR A 76 10.42 -4.46 4.27
CA TYR A 76 10.31 -3.01 4.48
C TYR A 76 9.00 -2.74 5.20
N LEU A 77 9.06 -2.11 6.37
CA LEU A 77 7.91 -1.75 7.17
C LEU A 77 7.72 -0.23 7.13
N ASN A 78 6.46 0.18 7.14
CA ASN A 78 6.04 1.57 7.25
C ASN A 78 4.69 1.65 7.98
N SER A 79 4.39 2.78 8.59
CA SER A 79 3.08 3.09 9.16
C SER A 79 2.54 4.37 8.54
N LEU A 80 1.27 4.35 8.15
CA LEU A 80 0.56 5.59 7.78
C LEU A 80 0.01 6.32 9.01
N GLY A 81 0.12 5.74 10.21
CA GLY A 81 -0.52 6.24 11.41
C GLY A 81 -2.04 6.07 11.39
N ASP A 82 -2.71 6.71 12.34
CA ASP A 82 -4.17 6.78 12.42
C ASP A 82 -4.75 7.89 11.52
N ALA A 83 -6.07 8.06 11.56
CA ALA A 83 -6.76 9.06 10.76
C ALA A 83 -6.27 10.49 11.08
N GLU A 84 -6.09 10.81 12.37
CA GLU A 84 -5.67 12.14 12.81
C GLU A 84 -4.26 12.48 12.32
N SER A 85 -3.33 11.54 12.49
CA SER A 85 -1.94 11.67 12.02
C SER A 85 -1.90 11.86 10.50
N ARG A 86 -2.72 11.11 9.76
CA ARG A 86 -2.83 11.23 8.31
C ARG A 86 -3.38 12.57 7.87
N ASP A 87 -4.38 13.11 8.55
CA ASP A 87 -4.98 14.39 8.21
C ASP A 87 -4.04 15.56 8.51
N LYS A 88 -3.31 15.50 9.63
CA LYS A 88 -2.24 16.45 9.96
C LYS A 88 -1.15 16.42 8.90
N TYR A 89 -0.62 15.23 8.60
CA TYR A 89 0.43 15.09 7.60
C TYR A 89 -0.02 15.51 6.21
N ARG A 90 -1.26 15.18 5.82
CA ARG A 90 -1.88 15.63 4.56
C ARG A 90 -1.89 17.15 4.47
N SER A 91 -2.30 17.84 5.53
CA SER A 91 -2.37 19.30 5.56
C SER A 91 -1.00 19.94 5.40
N VAL A 92 0.01 19.41 6.11
CA VAL A 92 1.41 19.84 5.99
C VAL A 92 1.93 19.60 4.58
N LEU A 93 1.71 18.41 4.02
CA LEU A 93 2.18 18.06 2.69
C LEU A 93 1.56 18.94 1.60
N ILE A 94 0.25 19.23 1.70
CA ILE A 94 -0.43 20.14 0.78
C ILE A 94 0.16 21.54 0.91
N GLY A 95 0.26 22.06 2.13
CA GLY A 95 0.81 23.39 2.39
C GLY A 95 2.21 23.54 1.80
N TYR A 96 3.05 22.54 2.01
CA TYR A 96 4.42 22.53 1.53
C TYR A 96 4.53 22.41 0.01
N LEU A 97 3.79 21.50 -0.63
CA LEU A 97 3.89 21.28 -2.07
C LEU A 97 3.13 22.32 -2.91
N LYS A 98 2.25 23.12 -2.30
CA LYS A 98 1.48 24.17 -3.00
C LYS A 98 2.40 25.18 -3.69
N ASP A 99 3.49 25.58 -3.02
CA ASP A 99 4.46 26.54 -3.55
C ASP A 99 5.27 25.96 -4.73
N TYR A 100 5.33 24.63 -4.84
CA TYR A 100 6.02 23.91 -5.90
C TYR A 100 5.07 23.29 -6.93
N SER A 101 3.77 23.63 -6.89
CA SER A 101 2.75 22.98 -7.72
C SER A 101 3.06 23.04 -9.22
N ALA A 102 3.60 24.16 -9.70
CA ALA A 102 4.00 24.31 -11.11
C ALA A 102 5.15 23.38 -11.53
N SER A 103 5.96 22.92 -10.56
CA SER A 103 7.07 21.99 -10.80
C SER A 103 6.66 20.51 -10.72
N LEU A 104 5.42 20.23 -10.31
CA LEU A 104 4.85 18.89 -10.31
C LEU A 104 4.35 18.49 -11.69
N SER A 105 4.36 17.19 -11.98
CA SER A 105 3.69 16.61 -13.15
C SER A 105 2.19 16.91 -13.13
N LYS A 106 1.54 16.94 -14.30
CA LYS A 106 0.09 17.18 -14.42
C LYS A 106 -0.75 16.23 -13.56
N ASP A 107 -0.32 14.98 -13.42
CA ASP A 107 -1.00 14.00 -12.58
C ASP A 107 -0.82 14.31 -11.09
N SER A 108 0.39 14.70 -10.67
CA SER A 108 0.67 15.09 -9.29
C SER A 108 0.00 16.41 -8.89
N GLN A 109 -0.15 17.36 -9.80
CA GLN A 109 -0.96 18.56 -9.58
C GLN A 109 -2.42 18.21 -9.26
N ARG A 110 -3.00 17.22 -9.96
CA ARG A 110 -4.36 16.71 -9.67
C ARG A 110 -4.41 15.95 -8.33
N ARG A 111 -3.40 15.12 -8.05
CA ARG A 111 -3.28 14.38 -6.79
C ARG A 111 -3.14 15.30 -5.60
N LEU A 112 -2.53 16.48 -5.75
CA LEU A 112 -2.34 17.43 -4.65
C LEU A 112 -3.66 17.80 -3.97
N ALA A 113 -4.72 17.99 -4.75
CA ALA A 113 -6.06 18.27 -4.22
C ALA A 113 -6.77 17.01 -3.67
N LEU A 114 -6.63 15.87 -4.37
CA LEU A 114 -7.43 14.67 -4.12
C LEU A 114 -6.80 13.70 -3.12
N ASN A 115 -5.56 13.29 -3.38
CA ASN A 115 -4.82 12.31 -2.59
C ASN A 115 -3.31 12.61 -2.67
N PRO A 116 -2.82 13.60 -1.90
CA PRO A 116 -1.46 14.12 -2.03
C PRO A 116 -0.39 13.11 -1.60
N LEU A 117 -0.72 12.14 -0.74
CA LEU A 117 0.20 11.05 -0.37
C LEU A 117 0.71 10.28 -1.59
N ARG A 118 -0.12 10.14 -2.63
CA ARG A 118 0.26 9.46 -3.88
C ARG A 118 1.30 10.21 -4.70
N ILE A 119 1.62 11.46 -4.37
CA ILE A 119 2.72 12.20 -5.00
C ILE A 119 4.06 11.58 -4.58
N LEU A 120 4.16 11.11 -3.33
CA LEU A 120 5.37 10.48 -2.78
C LEU A 120 5.77 9.20 -3.55
N ASP A 121 4.78 8.51 -4.13
CA ASP A 121 4.97 7.31 -4.95
C ASP A 121 5.04 7.59 -6.46
N SER A 122 5.06 8.87 -6.88
CA SER A 122 5.06 9.23 -8.29
C SER A 122 6.24 8.61 -9.05
N LYS A 123 5.95 8.13 -10.25
CA LYS A 123 6.98 7.60 -11.16
C LYS A 123 7.51 8.65 -12.14
N ALA A 124 6.87 9.82 -12.23
CA ALA A 124 7.29 10.93 -13.07
C ALA A 124 8.69 11.44 -12.67
N ILE A 125 9.48 11.85 -13.65
CA ILE A 125 10.89 12.21 -13.42
C ILE A 125 10.98 13.54 -12.68
N GLU A 126 10.15 14.50 -13.07
CA GLU A 126 10.02 15.81 -12.44
C GLU A 126 9.65 15.69 -10.96
N ASP A 127 8.63 14.89 -10.62
CA ASP A 127 8.19 14.70 -9.24
C ASP A 127 9.29 14.07 -8.38
N LYS A 128 9.98 13.04 -8.88
CA LYS A 128 11.09 12.41 -8.15
C LYS A 128 12.25 13.36 -7.90
N LYS A 129 12.59 14.19 -8.90
CA LYS A 129 13.66 15.20 -8.76
C LYS A 129 13.28 16.22 -7.70
N LEU A 130 12.05 16.72 -7.75
CA LEU A 130 11.53 17.68 -6.78
C LEU A 130 11.54 17.10 -5.36
N LEU A 131 10.94 15.92 -5.16
CA LEU A 131 10.90 15.29 -3.83
C LEU A 131 12.29 15.02 -3.27
N LYS A 132 13.26 14.61 -4.11
CA LYS A 132 14.65 14.42 -3.70
C LYS A 132 15.32 15.74 -3.30
N MET A 133 15.10 16.80 -4.08
CA MET A 133 15.63 18.14 -3.77
C MET A 133 15.10 18.67 -2.44
N LEU A 134 13.80 18.45 -2.19
CA LEU A 134 13.11 18.86 -0.97
C LEU A 134 13.37 17.94 0.23
N GLN A 135 14.22 16.91 0.07
CA GLN A 135 14.51 15.91 1.10
C GLN A 135 13.26 15.23 1.67
N ILE A 136 12.20 15.13 0.86
CA ILE A 136 11.00 14.38 1.21
C ILE A 136 11.26 12.92 0.82
N LYS A 137 11.74 12.13 1.79
CA LYS A 137 11.78 10.66 1.71
C LYS A 137 11.97 10.00 3.05
#